data_AF-A0A932BT89-F1
#
_entry.id   AF-A0A932BT89-F1
#
_cell.length_a   1.000
_cell.length_b   1.000
_cell.length_c   1.000
_cell.angle_alpha   90.00
_cell.angle_beta   90.00
_cell.angle_gamma   90.00
#
_symmetry.space_group_name_H-M   'P 1'
#
loop_
_entity.id
_entity.type
_entity.pdbx_description
1 polymer ?
#
loop_
_entity_poly.entity_id
_entity_poly.type
_entity_poly.pdbx_seq_one_letter_code
_entity_poly.pdbx_strand_id
1 'polypeptide(L)'
;MKNKLGVEVQFGKYSFMVYNVCAKMTIFHNMGLIDVGLEIVPVKALAEDMSSGVSHFEQFVWDLEQRGVSDIDIPVLILGVVP
;
A
#
# COMPACT_ATOMS: atom_id res chain seq x y z
N MET A 1 -11.54 7.46 4.65
CA MET A 1 -12.19 7.48 3.32
C MET A 1 -12.84 8.83 3.12
N LYS A 2 -12.65 9.45 1.95
CA LYS A 2 -13.34 10.68 1.56
C LYS A 2 -13.50 10.65 0.04
N ASN A 3 -14.66 11.03 -0.48
CA ASN A 3 -14.90 11.12 -1.92
C ASN A 3 -14.48 9.84 -2.70
N LYS A 4 -14.85 8.65 -2.21
CA LYS A 4 -14.48 7.35 -2.80
C LYS A 4 -12.96 7.08 -2.91
N LEU A 5 -12.12 7.82 -2.17
CA LEU A 5 -10.70 7.52 -2.01
C LEU A 5 -10.47 6.70 -0.73
N GLY A 6 -9.89 5.51 -0.88
CA GLY A 6 -9.31 4.73 0.20
C GLY A 6 -7.91 5.27 0.54
N VAL A 7 -7.62 5.48 1.82
CA VAL A 7 -6.30 5.93 2.27
C VAL A 7 -5.86 5.03 3.41
N GLU A 8 -4.68 4.47 3.28
CA GLU A 8 -4.01 3.65 4.28
C GLU A 8 -2.63 4.24 4.56
N VAL A 9 -2.28 4.34 5.85
CA VAL A 9 -0.97 4.80 6.30
C VAL A 9 -0.30 3.62 6.98
N GLN A 10 0.78 3.14 6.38
CA GLN A 10 1.38 1.88 6.76
C GLN A 10 2.86 2.02 7.11
N PHE A 11 3.11 2.09 8.42
CA PHE A 11 4.42 2.05 9.06
C PHE A 11 4.62 0.74 9.84
N GLY A 12 3.85 -0.28 9.50
CA GLY A 12 3.85 -1.59 10.14
C GLY A 12 4.75 -2.60 9.45
N LYS A 13 4.52 -3.88 9.77
CA LYS A 13 5.28 -4.99 9.20
C LYS A 13 4.95 -5.23 7.72
N TYR A 14 5.94 -5.76 7.02
CA TYR A 14 5.89 -6.21 5.63
C TYR A 14 4.64 -7.00 5.23
N SER A 15 4.22 -7.97 6.04
CA SER A 15 3.13 -8.90 5.72
C SER A 15 1.78 -8.23 5.43
N PHE A 16 1.62 -6.96 5.79
CA PHE A 16 0.37 -6.23 5.68
C PHE A 16 0.27 -5.33 4.44
N MET A 17 1.37 -4.94 3.80
CA MET A 17 1.34 -3.98 2.69
C MET A 17 0.73 -4.56 1.41
N VAL A 18 1.16 -5.76 1.01
CA VAL A 18 0.56 -6.48 -0.12
C VAL A 18 -0.91 -6.77 0.16
N TYR A 19 -1.26 -7.12 1.41
CA TYR A 19 -2.66 -7.31 1.79
C TYR A 19 -3.50 -6.04 1.65
N ASN A 20 -2.97 -4.88 2.05
CA ASN A 20 -3.68 -3.59 1.94
C ASN A 20 -4.06 -3.31 0.49
N VAL A 21 -3.07 -3.31 -0.42
CA VAL A 21 -3.28 -2.93 -1.81
C VAL A 21 -4.03 -4.00 -2.58
N CYS A 22 -3.63 -5.26 -2.44
CA CYS A 22 -4.12 -6.32 -3.31
C CYS A 22 -5.36 -7.06 -2.81
N ALA A 23 -5.74 -6.89 -1.54
CA ALA A 23 -6.91 -7.54 -0.98
C ALA A 23 -7.88 -6.52 -0.38
N LYS A 24 -7.43 -5.72 0.59
CA LYS A 24 -8.31 -4.81 1.35
C LYS A 24 -8.93 -3.73 0.45
N MET A 25 -8.14 -3.11 -0.40
CA MET A 25 -8.63 -2.07 -1.32
C MET A 25 -9.60 -2.65 -2.36
N THR A 26 -9.30 -3.83 -2.93
CA THR A 26 -10.23 -4.55 -3.82
C THR A 26 -11.55 -4.90 -3.10
N ILE A 27 -11.50 -5.36 -1.84
CA ILE A 27 -12.69 -5.62 -1.04
C ILE A 27 -13.52 -4.35 -0.88
N PHE A 28 -12.90 -3.23 -0.51
CA PHE A 28 -13.60 -1.95 -0.34
C PHE A 28 -14.16 -1.40 -1.65
N HIS A 29 -13.49 -1.65 -2.77
CA HIS A 29 -14.02 -1.32 -4.08
C HIS A 29 -15.26 -2.14 -4.42
N ASN A 30 -15.22 -3.46 -4.20
CA ASN A 30 -16.35 -4.35 -4.43
C ASN A 30 -17.55 -4.04 -3.52
N MET A 31 -17.31 -3.50 -2.33
CA MET A 31 -18.35 -2.99 -1.43
C MET A 31 -18.90 -1.61 -1.85
N GLY A 32 -18.38 -1.03 -2.94
CA GLY A 32 -18.76 0.30 -3.42
C GLY A 32 -18.31 1.44 -2.51
N LEU A 33 -17.31 1.22 -1.65
CA LEU A 33 -16.82 2.23 -0.69
C LEU A 33 -15.78 3.16 -1.30
N ILE A 34 -14.94 2.63 -2.20
CA ILE A 34 -13.85 3.36 -2.85
C ILE A 34 -13.77 3.02 -4.34
N ASP A 35 -13.25 3.93 -5.16
CA ASP A 35 -12.95 3.71 -6.57
C ASP A 35 -11.43 3.61 -6.81
N VAL A 36 -10.65 4.28 -5.95
CA VAL A 36 -9.18 4.32 -6.02
C VAL A 36 -8.57 4.31 -4.62
N GLY A 37 -7.31 3.89 -4.53
CA GLY A 37 -6.55 3.81 -3.28
C GLY A 37 -5.33 4.75 -3.23
N LEU A 38 -4.91 5.04 -2.01
CA LEU A 38 -3.64 5.67 -1.66
C LEU A 38 -3.02 4.89 -0.50
N GLU A 39 -1.82 4.34 -0.72
CA GLU A 39 -1.01 3.71 0.32
C GLU A 39 0.18 4.62 0.63
N ILE A 40 0.32 5.05 1.88
CA ILE A 40 1.45 5.87 2.35
C ILE A 40 2.41 4.97 3.12
N VAL A 41 3.67 4.93 2.69
CA VAL A 41 4.71 4.03 3.22
C VAL A 41 6.03 4.79 3.41
N PRO A 42 6.91 4.37 4.33
CA PRO A 42 8.20 5.03 4.48
C PRO A 42 9.11 4.61 3.32
N VAL A 43 9.94 5.53 2.82
CA VAL A 43 11.07 5.11 1.97
C VAL A 43 12.13 4.42 2.83
N LYS A 44 13.05 3.68 2.20
CA LYS A 44 14.10 2.94 2.91
C LYS A 44 14.86 3.80 3.93
N ALA A 45 15.22 5.03 3.54
CA ALA A 45 15.94 5.95 4.43
C ALA A 45 15.18 6.26 5.73
N LEU A 46 13.85 6.43 5.67
CA LEU A 46 13.04 6.62 6.88
C LEU A 46 12.90 5.30 7.66
N ALA A 47 12.74 4.17 6.98
CA ALA A 47 12.59 2.87 7.63
C ALA A 47 13.86 2.41 8.39
N GLU A 48 15.05 2.88 7.99
CA GLU A 48 16.32 2.60 8.68
C GLU A 48 16.38 3.22 10.09
N ASP A 49 15.66 4.32 10.31
CA ASP A 49 15.52 4.97 11.62
C ASP A 49 14.34 4.42 12.45
N MET A 50 13.67 3.38 11.96
CA MET A 50 12.51 2.75 12.60
C MET A 50 12.84 1.40 13.23
N SER A 51 11.84 0.79 13.87
CA SER A 51 11.98 -0.56 14.42
C SER A 51 12.28 -1.59 13.32
N SER A 52 13.06 -2.62 13.65
CA SER A 52 13.38 -3.71 12.72
C SER A 52 12.12 -4.37 12.14
N GLY A 53 12.09 -4.60 10.83
CA GLY A 53 10.99 -5.28 10.15
C GLY A 53 9.86 -4.37 9.67
N VAL A 54 10.03 -3.05 9.76
CA VAL A 54 9.21 -2.08 9.02
C VAL A 54 9.50 -2.23 7.52
N SER A 55 8.44 -2.38 6.73
CA SER A 55 8.55 -2.40 5.27
C SER A 55 8.72 -1.00 4.71
N HIS A 56 9.40 -0.92 3.57
CA HIS A 56 9.70 0.33 2.89
C HIS A 56 9.24 0.30 1.43
N PHE A 57 9.10 1.49 0.86
CA PHE A 57 8.59 1.73 -0.49
C PHE A 57 9.26 0.85 -1.55
N GLU A 58 10.59 0.77 -1.54
CA GLU A 58 11.37 0.09 -2.58
C GLU A 58 11.12 -1.43 -2.58
N GLN A 59 11.05 -2.05 -1.40
CA GLN A 59 10.68 -3.45 -1.27
C GLN A 59 9.26 -3.69 -1.79
N PHE A 60 8.35 -2.76 -1.51
CA PHE A 60 6.96 -2.92 -1.91
C PHE A 60 6.73 -2.82 -3.41
N VAL A 61 7.41 -1.87 -4.06
CA VAL A 61 7.41 -1.77 -5.53
C VAL A 61 7.89 -3.09 -6.12
N TRP A 62 8.99 -3.63 -5.60
CA TRP A 62 9.50 -4.92 -6.06
C TRP A 62 8.47 -6.05 -5.87
N ASP A 63 7.80 -6.14 -4.72
CA ASP A 63 6.79 -7.17 -4.48
C ASP A 63 5.61 -7.08 -5.46
N LEU A 64 5.13 -5.86 -5.73
CA LEU A 64 4.02 -5.63 -6.65
C LEU A 64 4.42 -5.95 -8.10
N GLU A 65 5.64 -5.61 -8.50
CA GLU A 65 6.18 -5.99 -9.81
C GLU A 65 6.28 -7.51 -9.97
N GLN A 66 6.75 -8.22 -8.93
CA GLN A 66 6.87 -9.68 -8.96
C GLN A 66 5.52 -10.38 -8.88
N ARG A 67 4.56 -9.85 -8.11
CA ARG A 67 3.17 -10.34 -8.06
C ARG A 67 2.51 -10.24 -9.43
N GLY A 68 2.78 -9.16 -10.16
CA GLY A 68 2.14 -8.86 -11.42
C GLY A 68 0.70 -8.36 -11.24
N VAL A 69 0.01 -8.20 -12.38
CA VAL A 69 -1.32 -7.59 -12.45
C VAL A 69 -2.40 -8.66 -12.42
N SER A 70 -3.44 -8.43 -11.62
CA SER A 70 -4.70 -9.18 -11.61
C SER A 70 -5.83 -8.35 -12.20
N ASP A 71 -6.82 -9.03 -12.75
CA ASP A 71 -8.10 -8.47 -13.20
C ASP A 71 -8.93 -7.80 -12.09
N ILE A 72 -8.73 -8.22 -10.83
CA ILE A 72 -9.39 -7.65 -9.64
C ILE A 72 -8.66 -6.44 -9.05
N ASP A 73 -7.50 -6.07 -9.60
CA ASP A 73 -6.73 -4.93 -9.09
C ASP A 73 -7.44 -3.62 -9.44
N ILE A 74 -7.35 -2.63 -8.54
CA ILE A 74 -7.88 -1.29 -8.74
C ILE A 74 -6.74 -0.27 -8.83
N PRO A 75 -6.98 0.95 -9.33
CA PRO A 75 -5.96 1.98 -9.31
C PRO A 75 -5.58 2.37 -7.88
N VAL A 76 -4.30 2.23 -7.55
CA VAL A 76 -3.74 2.62 -6.24
C VAL A 76 -2.46 3.44 -6.45
N LEU A 77 -2.38 4.60 -5.80
CA LEU A 77 -1.15 5.37 -5.70
C LEU A 77 -0.34 4.91 -4.48
N ILE A 78 0.91 4.53 -4.69
CA ILE A 78 1.86 4.27 -3.60
C ILE A 78 2.70 5.53 -3.38
N LEU A 79 2.65 6.09 -2.19
CA LEU A 79 3.37 7.30 -1.81
C LEU A 79 4.44 7.00 -0.77
N GLY A 80 5.71 7.01 -1.21
CA GLY A 80 6.87 6.96 -0.34
C GLY A 80 7.08 8.30 0.37
N VAL A 81 7.27 8.28 1.69
CA VAL A 81 7.55 9.49 2.50
C VAL A 81 8.88 9.39 3.24
N VAL A 82 9.49 10.56 3.42
CA VAL A 82 10.74 10.80 4.15
C VAL A 82 10.58 12.13 4.93
N PRO A 83 11.28 12.34 6.06
CA PRO A 83 11.26 13.63 6.77
C PRO A 83 11.78 14.81 5.94
#